data_AF-V9GJ68-F1
#
_entry.id   AF-V9GJ68-F1
#
_cell.length_a   1.000
_cell.length_b   1.000
_cell.length_c   1.000
_cell.angle_alpha   90.00
_cell.angle_beta   90.00
_cell.angle_gamma   90.00
#
_symmetry.space_group_name_H-M   'P 1'
#
loop_
_entity.id
_entity.type
_entity.pdbx_description
1 polymer ?
#
loop_
_entity_poly.entity_id
_entity_poly.type
_entity_poly.pdbx_seq_one_letter_code
_entity_poly.pdbx_strand_id
1 'polypeptide(L)'
;MQLYKSFLKQLIRNYMIGSIAAVFVVGGVLMVTTLEVSFEEGARLMIILAISFMIMIASELLVFLKNLRPIRAGFTEETPDLDTLETAYLSVHRMPRLSVYRIFGPHLLGLSIPAVLLTVWMLEQGKLSFPPFYIWLASLGAILLASCHAMIEFFLTIAAIRPLIKEIRRQALSRYGVDFSLEGHVFMAIRTKFLLSTMLIGTFPLFLFSLAVQIRLEGLSQIIAQQYWGWAGFILLLGVGFAT
;
A
#
# COMPACT_ATOMS: atom_id res chain seq x y z
N MET A 1 -9.50 9.93 25.36
CA MET A 1 -8.21 9.19 25.30
C MET A 1 -8.32 7.71 24.88
N GLN A 2 -9.20 6.88 25.44
CA GLN A 2 -9.28 5.44 25.08
C GLN A 2 -9.64 5.22 23.60
N LEU A 3 -10.56 6.03 23.05
CA LEU A 3 -10.94 5.99 21.63
C LEU A 3 -9.73 6.20 20.69
N TYR A 4 -8.95 7.26 20.92
CA TYR A 4 -7.75 7.59 20.13
C TYR A 4 -6.69 6.47 20.23
N LYS A 5 -6.46 5.91 21.42
CA LYS A 5 -5.54 4.77 21.61
C LYS A 5 -6.00 3.52 20.86
N SER A 6 -7.31 3.22 20.90
CA SER A 6 -7.89 2.09 20.17
C SER A 6 -7.74 2.26 18.66
N PHE A 7 -8.06 3.44 18.15
CA PHE A 7 -7.87 3.83 16.76
C PHE A 7 -6.41 3.69 16.31
N LEU A 8 -5.47 4.23 17.08
CA LEU A 8 -4.04 4.15 16.77
C LEU A 8 -3.56 2.70 16.73
N LYS A 9 -3.96 1.89 17.71
CA LYS A 9 -3.64 0.46 17.76
C LYS A 9 -4.21 -0.28 16.54
N GLN A 10 -5.43 0.05 16.13
CA GLN A 10 -6.06 -0.54 14.95
C GLN A 10 -5.33 -0.17 13.67
N LEU A 11 -4.98 1.11 13.45
CA LEU A 11 -4.23 1.53 12.26
C LEU A 11 -2.87 0.86 12.19
N ILE A 12 -2.09 0.89 13.27
CA ILE A 12 -0.75 0.29 13.29
C ILE A 12 -0.85 -1.20 13.02
N ARG A 13 -1.79 -1.91 13.65
CA ARG A 13 -1.96 -3.35 13.43
C ARG A 13 -2.33 -3.68 11.99
N ASN A 14 -3.31 -2.97 11.42
CA ASN A 14 -3.75 -3.18 10.05
C ASN A 14 -2.61 -2.95 9.06
N TYR A 15 -1.89 -1.84 9.23
CA TYR A 15 -0.75 -1.48 8.41
C TYR A 15 0.38 -2.52 8.49
N MET A 16 0.77 -2.93 9.71
CA MET A 16 1.85 -3.91 9.89
C MET A 16 1.50 -5.27 9.29
N ILE A 17 0.27 -5.76 9.49
CA ILE A 17 -0.19 -7.02 8.89
C ILE A 17 -0.17 -6.91 7.37
N GLY A 18 -0.72 -5.82 6.82
CA GLY A 18 -0.75 -5.59 5.38
C GLY A 18 0.66 -5.51 4.76
N SER A 19 1.58 -4.81 5.42
CA SER A 19 2.96 -4.64 4.96
C SER A 19 3.75 -5.95 5.00
N ILE A 20 3.63 -6.72 6.09
CA ILE A 20 4.30 -8.02 6.21
C ILE A 20 3.75 -9.00 5.16
N ALA A 21 2.42 -9.05 5.00
CA ALA A 21 1.79 -9.89 4.00
C ALA A 21 2.21 -9.51 2.58
N ALA A 22 2.20 -8.22 2.24
CA ALA A 22 2.64 -7.76 0.93
C ALA A 22 4.12 -8.12 0.69
N VAL A 23 5.02 -7.70 1.56
CA VAL A 23 6.46 -7.79 1.30
C VAL A 23 6.98 -9.23 1.41
N PHE A 24 6.68 -9.93 2.51
CA PHE A 24 7.27 -11.25 2.75
C PHE A 24 6.45 -12.40 2.19
N VAL A 25 5.12 -12.34 2.33
CA VAL A 25 4.26 -13.43 1.83
C VAL A 25 4.12 -13.33 0.32
N VAL A 26 3.67 -12.20 -0.21
CA VAL A 26 3.48 -12.08 -1.67
C VAL A 26 4.81 -11.85 -2.38
N GLY A 27 5.58 -10.83 -1.99
CA GLY A 27 6.86 -10.49 -2.62
C GLY A 27 7.92 -11.58 -2.46
N GLY A 28 8.10 -12.08 -1.23
CA GLY A 28 9.07 -13.14 -0.93
C GLY A 28 8.75 -14.48 -1.61
N VAL A 29 7.49 -14.92 -1.58
CA VAL A 29 7.09 -16.16 -2.28
C VAL A 29 7.25 -16.01 -3.79
N LEU A 30 6.80 -14.91 -4.38
CA LEU A 30 7.02 -14.66 -5.81
C LEU A 30 8.51 -14.72 -6.15
N MET A 31 9.37 -14.06 -5.38
CA MET A 31 10.82 -14.08 -5.60
C MET A 31 11.39 -15.51 -5.59
N VAL A 32 11.08 -16.31 -4.57
CA VAL A 32 11.63 -17.68 -4.40
C VAL A 32 11.04 -18.67 -5.41
N THR A 33 9.79 -18.48 -5.84
CA THR A 33 9.09 -19.42 -6.73
C THR A 33 9.24 -19.11 -8.20
N THR A 34 9.56 -17.86 -8.55
CA THR A 34 9.65 -17.43 -9.96
C THR A 34 11.09 -17.31 -10.45
N LEU A 35 12.04 -16.98 -9.56
CA LEU A 35 13.45 -16.92 -9.94
C LEU A 35 14.11 -18.30 -9.75
N GLU A 36 14.64 -18.87 -10.82
CA GLU A 36 15.54 -20.01 -10.74
C GLU A 36 16.93 -19.54 -10.29
N VAL A 37 17.06 -19.32 -8.98
CA VAL A 37 18.32 -18.87 -8.35
C VAL A 37 18.84 -19.91 -7.38
N SER A 38 20.17 -19.93 -7.21
CA SER A 38 20.80 -20.77 -6.19
C SER A 38 20.34 -20.38 -4.78
N PHE A 39 20.44 -21.30 -3.82
CA PHE A 39 20.08 -21.01 -2.42
C PHE A 39 20.87 -19.82 -1.86
N GLU A 40 22.15 -19.68 -2.22
CA GLU A 40 22.98 -18.55 -1.80
C GLU A 40 22.46 -17.21 -2.35
N GLU A 41 22.10 -17.16 -3.63
CA GLU A 41 21.53 -15.95 -4.25
C GLU A 41 20.15 -15.62 -3.65
N GLY A 42 19.30 -16.62 -3.43
CA GLY A 42 18.03 -16.45 -2.73
C GLY A 42 18.21 -15.88 -1.32
N ALA A 43 19.19 -16.38 -0.56
CA ALA A 43 19.51 -15.84 0.76
C ALA A 43 20.00 -14.37 0.69
N ARG A 44 20.85 -14.04 -0.29
CA ARG A 44 21.31 -12.66 -0.53
C ARG A 44 20.14 -11.73 -0.86
N LEU A 45 19.23 -12.15 -1.73
CA LEU A 45 18.04 -11.40 -2.08
C LEU A 45 17.11 -11.18 -0.87
N MET A 46 16.94 -12.20 -0.01
CA MET A 46 16.17 -12.06 1.23
C MET A 46 16.81 -11.06 2.20
N ILE A 47 18.15 -11.00 2.27
CA ILE A 47 18.86 -9.98 3.07
C ILE A 47 18.61 -8.58 2.49
N ILE A 48 18.70 -8.41 1.17
CA ILE A 48 18.37 -7.14 0.50
C ILE A 48 16.93 -6.72 0.85
N LEU A 49 15.98 -7.64 0.74
CA LEU A 49 14.57 -7.40 1.05
C LEU A 49 14.38 -6.98 2.51
N ALA A 50 15.03 -7.66 3.45
CA ALA A 50 14.96 -7.34 4.87
C ALA A 50 15.53 -5.94 5.18
N ILE A 51 16.69 -5.59 4.63
CA ILE A 51 17.30 -4.26 4.82
C ILE A 51 16.37 -3.17 4.25
N SER A 52 15.87 -3.39 3.03
CA SER A 52 14.97 -2.47 2.34
C SER A 52 13.66 -2.29 3.10
N PHE A 53 13.11 -3.38 3.67
CA PHE A 53 11.92 -3.35 4.50
C PHE A 53 12.10 -2.52 5.78
N MET A 54 13.28 -2.57 6.41
CA MET A 54 13.58 -1.75 7.58
C MET A 54 13.63 -0.26 7.23
N ILE A 55 14.24 0.10 6.10
CA ILE A 55 14.28 1.48 5.59
C ILE A 55 12.85 1.97 5.29
N MET A 56 12.07 1.14 4.61
CA MET A 56 10.67 1.37 4.31
C MET A 56 9.86 1.68 5.57
N ILE A 57 9.89 0.79 6.58
CA ILE A 57 9.16 0.99 7.85
C ILE A 57 9.58 2.29 8.53
N ALA A 58 10.89 2.56 8.63
CA ALA A 58 11.38 3.75 9.29
C ALA A 58 10.87 5.02 8.59
N SER A 59 10.98 5.08 7.25
CA SER A 59 10.52 6.22 6.47
C SER A 59 9.00 6.43 6.58
N GLU A 60 8.22 5.35 6.56
CA GLU A 60 6.78 5.46 6.68
C GLU A 60 6.36 5.91 8.07
N LEU A 61 6.97 5.35 9.12
CA LEU A 61 6.65 5.70 10.50
C LEU A 61 6.83 7.20 10.76
N LEU A 62 7.87 7.82 10.21
CA LEU A 62 8.09 9.27 10.31
C LEU A 62 6.94 10.07 9.69
N VAL A 63 6.50 9.70 8.48
CA VAL A 63 5.39 10.38 7.79
C VAL A 63 4.06 10.12 8.50
N PHE A 64 3.84 8.90 8.99
CA PHE A 64 2.65 8.54 9.76
C PHE A 64 2.54 9.35 11.05
N LEU A 65 3.62 9.46 11.82
CA LEU A 65 3.65 10.25 13.04
C LEU A 65 3.37 11.74 12.77
N LYS A 66 3.87 12.28 11.65
CA LYS A 66 3.55 13.65 11.21
C LYS A 66 2.05 13.83 10.95
N ASN A 67 1.43 12.89 10.25
CA ASN A 67 0.00 12.95 9.91
C ASN A 67 -0.92 12.81 11.14
N LEU A 68 -0.45 12.17 12.21
CA LEU A 68 -1.22 12.00 13.46
C LEU A 68 -1.19 13.21 14.38
N ARG A 69 -0.22 14.13 14.25
CA ARG A 69 -0.09 15.31 15.13
C ARG A 69 -1.38 16.13 15.29
N PRO A 70 -2.07 16.57 14.22
CA PRO A 70 -3.29 17.37 14.36
C PRO A 70 -4.45 16.60 14.98
N ILE A 71 -4.54 15.28 14.74
CA ILE A 71 -5.56 14.43 15.34
C ILE A 71 -5.29 14.28 16.84
N ARG A 72 -4.02 14.08 17.21
CA ARG A 72 -3.63 13.99 18.62
C ARG A 72 -3.99 15.26 19.39
N ALA A 73 -3.77 16.44 18.82
CA ALA A 73 -4.09 17.72 19.46
C ALA A 73 -5.58 17.77 19.89
N GLY A 74 -6.50 17.50 18.97
CA GLY A 74 -7.96 17.51 19.25
C GLY A 74 -8.48 16.45 20.22
N PHE A 75 -7.65 15.47 20.62
CA PHE A 75 -8.04 14.41 21.58
C PHE A 75 -7.22 14.42 22.88
N THR A 76 -6.18 15.24 22.98
CA THR A 76 -5.27 15.27 24.14
C THR A 76 -5.46 16.51 25.00
N GLU A 77 -5.92 17.62 24.43
CA GLU A 77 -6.28 18.81 25.20
C GLU A 77 -7.57 18.57 26.00
N GLU A 78 -7.63 19.06 27.24
CA GLU A 78 -8.83 18.94 28.09
C GLU A 78 -9.97 19.85 27.57
N THR A 79 -9.59 21.02 27.04
CA THR A 79 -10.46 22.03 26.45
C THR A 79 -9.95 22.49 25.07
N PRO A 80 -9.98 21.62 24.05
CA PRO A 80 -9.64 22.02 22.69
C PRO A 80 -10.61 23.11 22.22
N ASP A 81 -10.08 24.15 21.61
CA ASP A 81 -10.89 25.18 20.96
C ASP A 81 -11.58 24.66 19.70
N LEU A 82 -12.50 25.47 19.16
CA LEU A 82 -13.28 25.09 17.98
C LEU A 82 -12.38 24.87 16.74
N ASP A 83 -11.33 25.69 16.58
CA ASP A 83 -10.38 25.61 15.45
C ASP A 83 -9.54 24.32 15.50
N THR A 84 -9.14 23.89 16.69
CA THR A 84 -8.45 22.62 16.92
C THR A 84 -9.35 21.44 16.61
N LEU A 85 -10.63 21.49 17.00
CA LEU A 85 -11.61 20.46 16.66
C LEU A 85 -11.88 20.40 15.16
N GLU A 86 -11.98 21.54 14.48
CA GLU A 86 -12.15 21.62 13.02
C GLU A 86 -10.91 21.07 12.29
N THR A 87 -9.71 21.46 12.72
CA THR A 87 -8.45 20.96 12.17
C THR A 87 -8.32 19.45 12.37
N ALA A 88 -8.67 18.93 13.54
CA ALA A 88 -8.71 17.50 13.81
C ALA A 88 -9.74 16.80 12.91
N TYR A 89 -10.93 17.37 12.75
CA TYR A 89 -11.99 16.84 11.90
C TYR A 89 -11.55 16.71 10.43
N LEU A 90 -10.97 17.77 9.87
CA LEU A 90 -10.46 17.79 8.50
C LEU A 90 -9.29 16.82 8.33
N SER A 91 -8.41 16.74 9.32
CA SER A 91 -7.25 15.82 9.31
C SER A 91 -7.68 14.36 9.32
N VAL A 92 -8.68 14.00 10.14
CA VAL A 92 -9.26 12.65 10.19
C VAL A 92 -9.86 12.27 8.83
N HIS A 93 -10.58 13.17 8.18
CA HIS A 93 -11.16 12.91 6.85
C HIS A 93 -10.13 12.76 5.73
N ARG A 94 -8.98 13.43 5.84
CA ARG A 94 -7.88 13.31 4.88
C ARG A 94 -7.08 12.01 5.04
N MET A 95 -7.19 11.32 6.17
CA MET A 95 -6.36 10.13 6.48
C MET A 95 -6.42 9.01 5.43
N PRO A 96 -7.57 8.62 4.86
CA PRO A 96 -7.60 7.59 3.83
C PRO A 96 -6.78 7.99 2.60
N ARG A 97 -6.85 9.26 2.17
CA ARG A 97 -6.01 9.75 1.07
C ARG A 97 -4.52 9.77 1.45
N LEU A 98 -4.22 10.18 2.68
CA LEU A 98 -2.85 10.18 3.20
C LEU A 98 -2.28 8.76 3.35
N SER A 99 -3.08 7.73 3.59
CA SER A 99 -2.59 6.34 3.61
C SER A 99 -2.15 5.88 2.23
N VAL A 100 -2.89 6.23 1.17
CA VAL A 100 -2.49 5.97 -0.21
C VAL A 100 -1.16 6.66 -0.54
N TYR A 101 -1.00 7.94 -0.17
CA TYR A 101 0.27 8.64 -0.41
C TYR A 101 1.45 8.08 0.39
N ARG A 102 1.22 7.57 1.60
CA ARG A 102 2.26 6.86 2.35
C ARG A 102 2.69 5.60 1.62
N ILE A 103 1.75 4.88 1.02
CA ILE A 103 2.06 3.61 0.34
C ILE A 103 2.78 3.85 -1.00
N PHE A 104 2.39 4.84 -1.80
CA PHE A 104 3.13 5.15 -3.03
C PHE A 104 4.43 5.94 -2.80
N GLY A 105 4.52 6.70 -1.71
CA GLY A 105 5.70 7.49 -1.36
C GLY A 105 6.70 6.68 -0.53
N PRO A 106 6.76 6.91 0.80
CA PRO A 106 7.75 6.28 1.67
C PRO A 106 7.74 4.75 1.63
N HIS A 107 6.59 4.10 1.47
CA HIS A 107 6.54 2.63 1.44
C HIS A 107 7.13 2.06 0.13
N LEU A 108 6.53 2.38 -1.03
CA LEU A 108 7.02 1.87 -2.31
C LEU A 108 8.45 2.33 -2.58
N LEU A 109 8.75 3.62 -2.45
CA LEU A 109 10.09 4.14 -2.75
C LEU A 109 11.11 3.72 -1.69
N GLY A 110 10.71 3.71 -0.41
CA GLY A 110 11.59 3.29 0.68
C GLY A 110 11.91 1.80 0.67
N LEU A 111 11.11 0.98 -0.03
CA LEU A 111 11.42 -0.42 -0.31
C LEU A 111 12.19 -0.57 -1.63
N SER A 112 11.66 -0.03 -2.73
CA SER A 112 12.17 -0.28 -4.09
C SER A 112 13.52 0.37 -4.35
N ILE A 113 13.78 1.59 -3.88
CA ILE A 113 15.07 2.27 -4.11
C ILE A 113 16.23 1.48 -3.48
N PRO A 114 16.23 1.17 -2.16
CA PRO A 114 17.31 0.39 -1.59
C PRO A 114 17.39 -1.03 -2.16
N ALA A 115 16.25 -1.66 -2.47
CA ALA A 115 16.25 -2.99 -3.05
C ALA A 115 16.92 -3.02 -4.43
N VAL A 116 16.58 -2.07 -5.32
CA VAL A 116 17.19 -1.95 -6.64
C VAL A 116 18.67 -1.62 -6.53
N LEU A 117 19.05 -0.63 -5.72
CA LEU A 117 20.46 -0.21 -5.58
C LEU A 117 21.35 -1.35 -5.04
N LEU A 118 20.89 -2.06 -4.00
CA LEU A 118 21.62 -3.19 -3.45
C LEU A 118 21.70 -4.36 -4.44
N THR A 119 20.62 -4.62 -5.18
CA THR A 119 20.59 -5.69 -6.19
C THR A 119 21.57 -5.39 -7.32
N VAL A 120 21.56 -4.18 -7.88
CA VAL A 120 22.49 -3.75 -8.93
C VAL A 120 23.93 -3.85 -8.43
N TRP A 121 24.21 -3.34 -7.22
CA TRP A 121 25.53 -3.46 -6.62
C TRP A 121 25.98 -4.92 -6.49
N MET A 122 25.10 -5.84 -6.07
CA MET A 122 25.46 -7.26 -5.95
C MET A 122 25.62 -7.96 -7.30
N LEU A 123 24.92 -7.52 -8.35
CA LEU A 123 25.14 -7.98 -9.73
C LEU A 123 26.51 -7.55 -10.25
N GLU A 124 26.90 -6.29 -10.04
CA GLU A 124 28.22 -5.77 -10.44
C GLU A 124 29.37 -6.51 -9.74
N GLN A 125 29.15 -6.97 -8.51
CA GLN A 125 30.12 -7.75 -7.75
C GLN A 125 30.13 -9.25 -8.10
N GLY A 126 29.29 -9.69 -9.06
CA GLY A 126 29.14 -11.11 -9.42
C GLY A 126 28.53 -11.97 -8.31
N LYS A 127 27.90 -11.37 -7.29
CA LYS A 127 27.24 -12.09 -6.18
C LYS A 127 25.81 -12.51 -6.54
N LEU A 128 25.25 -11.93 -7.59
CA LEU A 128 24.01 -12.34 -8.23
C LEU A 128 24.32 -12.54 -9.72
N SER A 129 23.69 -13.51 -10.36
CA SER A 129 23.99 -13.89 -11.75
C SER A 129 22.79 -13.78 -12.70
N PHE A 130 21.64 -13.31 -12.23
CA PHE A 130 20.43 -13.26 -13.03
C PHE A 130 20.38 -12.04 -13.98
N PRO A 131 19.67 -12.15 -15.13
CA PRO A 131 19.52 -11.05 -16.08
C PRO A 131 18.94 -9.76 -15.44
N PRO A 132 19.53 -8.57 -15.71
CA PRO A 132 19.04 -7.29 -15.17
C PRO A 132 17.57 -6.98 -15.50
N PHE A 133 17.00 -7.58 -16.54
CA PHE A 133 15.58 -7.46 -16.89
C PHE A 133 14.64 -7.85 -15.74
N TYR A 134 15.02 -8.80 -14.88
CA TYR A 134 14.21 -9.17 -13.72
C TYR A 134 14.07 -8.04 -12.69
N ILE A 135 15.02 -7.10 -12.62
CA ILE A 135 14.89 -5.90 -11.77
C ILE A 135 13.73 -5.03 -12.24
N TRP A 136 13.60 -4.85 -13.56
CA TRP A 136 12.48 -4.12 -14.15
C TRP A 136 11.14 -4.79 -13.85
N LEU A 137 11.09 -6.11 -14.01
CA LEU A 137 9.89 -6.91 -13.78
C LEU A 137 9.47 -6.91 -12.29
N ALA A 138 10.45 -7.02 -11.39
CA ALA A 138 10.24 -6.88 -9.95
C ALA A 138 9.76 -5.47 -9.56
N SER A 139 10.27 -4.43 -10.21
CA SER A 139 9.82 -3.05 -9.99
C SER A 139 8.37 -2.84 -10.41
N LEU A 140 7.96 -3.42 -11.55
CA LEU A 140 6.57 -3.41 -11.98
C LEU A 140 5.66 -4.18 -11.01
N GLY A 141 6.12 -5.34 -10.52
CA GLY A 141 5.43 -6.11 -9.50
C GLY A 141 5.27 -5.34 -8.18
N ALA A 142 6.30 -4.62 -7.76
CA ALA A 142 6.25 -3.78 -6.57
C ALA A 142 5.20 -2.66 -6.70
N ILE A 143 5.09 -2.01 -7.87
CA ILE A 143 4.06 -0.99 -8.13
C ILE A 143 2.65 -1.59 -8.05
N LEU A 144 2.43 -2.76 -8.67
CA LEU A 144 1.14 -3.44 -8.65
C LEU A 144 0.75 -3.84 -7.22
N LEU A 145 1.68 -4.43 -6.48
CA LEU A 145 1.46 -4.86 -5.11
C LEU A 145 1.24 -3.68 -4.16
N ALA A 146 2.00 -2.59 -4.31
CA ALA A 146 1.79 -1.36 -3.56
C ALA A 146 0.41 -0.74 -3.87
N SER A 147 -0.07 -0.84 -5.11
CA SER A 147 -1.41 -0.37 -5.48
C SER A 147 -2.50 -1.17 -4.76
N CYS A 148 -2.41 -2.51 -4.74
CA CYS A 148 -3.29 -3.36 -3.93
C CYS A 148 -3.26 -2.97 -2.46
N HIS A 149 -2.05 -2.86 -1.89
CA HIS A 149 -1.86 -2.53 -0.49
C HIS A 149 -2.46 -1.16 -0.16
N ALA A 150 -2.27 -0.16 -1.03
CA ALA A 150 -2.84 1.18 -0.90
C ALA A 150 -4.36 1.17 -0.80
N MET A 151 -5.01 0.35 -1.62
CA MET A 151 -6.47 0.26 -1.65
C MET A 151 -7.04 -0.46 -0.43
N ILE A 152 -6.41 -1.55 -0.01
CA ILE A 152 -6.80 -2.24 1.22
C ILE A 152 -6.68 -1.30 2.41
N GLU A 153 -5.54 -0.62 2.53
CA GLU A 153 -5.27 0.31 3.63
C GLU A 153 -6.22 1.52 3.59
N PHE A 154 -6.58 2.00 2.39
CA PHE A 154 -7.58 3.03 2.21
C PHE A 154 -8.94 2.64 2.82
N PHE A 155 -9.46 1.45 2.51
CA PHE A 155 -10.75 0.98 3.03
C PHE A 155 -10.70 0.70 4.54
N LEU A 156 -9.61 0.10 5.02
CA LEU A 156 -9.41 -0.12 6.45
C LEU A 156 -9.32 1.20 7.22
N THR A 157 -8.66 2.22 6.65
CA THR A 157 -8.59 3.56 7.24
C THR A 157 -9.97 4.22 7.27
N ILE A 158 -10.77 4.14 6.20
CA ILE A 158 -12.16 4.63 6.19
C ILE A 158 -12.97 4.01 7.33
N ALA A 159 -12.87 2.70 7.54
CA ALA A 159 -13.59 2.04 8.61
C ALA A 159 -13.13 2.53 10.00
N ALA A 160 -11.81 2.67 10.18
CA ALA A 160 -11.20 3.06 11.45
C ALA A 160 -11.49 4.52 11.85
N ILE A 161 -11.63 5.45 10.91
CA ILE A 161 -11.86 6.87 11.23
C ILE A 161 -13.30 7.19 11.66
N ARG A 162 -14.29 6.34 11.34
CA ARG A 162 -15.73 6.62 11.62
C ARG A 162 -16.01 6.97 13.08
N PRO A 163 -15.49 6.24 14.09
CA PRO A 163 -15.72 6.58 15.49
C PRO A 163 -15.10 7.92 15.88
N LEU A 164 -13.95 8.30 15.30
CA LEU A 164 -13.28 9.57 15.58
C LEU A 164 -14.10 10.75 15.06
N ILE A 165 -14.61 10.64 13.83
CA ILE A 165 -15.46 11.68 13.23
C ILE A 165 -16.70 11.93 14.10
N LYS A 166 -17.38 10.85 14.53
CA LYS A 166 -18.55 10.95 15.41
C LYS A 166 -18.22 11.64 16.73
N GLU A 167 -17.09 11.30 17.33
CA GLU A 167 -16.67 11.86 18.60
C GLU A 167 -16.29 13.35 18.48
N ILE A 168 -15.55 13.75 17.44
CA ILE A 168 -15.20 15.16 17.21
C ILE A 168 -16.47 16.00 17.00
N ARG A 169 -17.39 15.52 16.15
CA ARG A 169 -18.69 16.16 15.90
C ARG A 169 -19.51 16.29 17.20
N ARG A 170 -19.55 15.24 18.02
CA ARG A 170 -20.23 15.25 19.32
C ARG A 170 -19.63 16.32 20.25
N GLN A 171 -18.30 16.43 20.31
CA GLN A 171 -17.63 17.44 21.14
C GLN A 171 -17.93 18.85 20.67
N ALA A 172 -17.84 19.13 19.36
CA ALA A 172 -18.17 20.42 18.78
C ALA A 172 -19.61 20.84 19.09
N LEU A 173 -20.57 19.93 18.89
CA LEU A 173 -21.98 20.19 19.15
C LEU A 173 -22.24 20.45 20.65
N SER A 174 -21.67 19.61 21.53
CA SER A 174 -21.92 19.70 22.98
C SER A 174 -21.30 20.93 23.63
N ARG A 175 -20.17 21.43 23.10
CA ARG A 175 -19.39 22.52 23.71
C ARG A 175 -19.63 23.88 23.07
N TYR A 176 -19.85 23.89 21.76
CA TYR A 176 -19.93 25.13 20.97
C TYR A 176 -21.27 25.29 20.25
N GLY A 177 -22.16 24.28 20.30
CA GLY A 177 -23.42 24.29 19.54
C GLY A 177 -23.24 24.20 18.03
N VAL A 178 -22.00 23.97 17.56
CA VAL A 178 -21.65 23.88 16.14
C VAL A 178 -21.70 22.42 15.71
N ASP A 179 -22.49 22.14 14.69
CA ASP A 179 -22.46 20.85 14.03
C ASP A 179 -21.49 20.89 12.84
N PHE A 180 -20.41 20.10 12.89
CA PHE A 180 -19.60 19.80 11.71
C PHE A 180 -20.38 18.90 10.75
N SER A 181 -21.43 19.47 10.17
CA SER A 181 -22.17 18.95 9.04
C SER A 181 -21.26 18.99 7.81
N LEU A 182 -21.10 17.87 7.12
CA LEU A 182 -20.56 17.84 5.77
C LEU A 182 -21.62 18.44 4.84
N GLU A 183 -21.78 19.76 4.82
CA GLU A 183 -22.60 20.46 3.83
C GLU A 183 -22.01 20.24 2.43
N GLY A 184 -22.29 19.09 1.82
CA GLY A 184 -21.90 18.76 0.45
C GLY A 184 -20.46 18.24 0.24
N HIS A 185 -19.59 18.24 1.27
CA HIS A 185 -18.23 17.71 1.12
C HIS A 185 -18.17 16.17 1.21
N VAL A 186 -18.59 15.51 0.13
CA VAL A 186 -18.33 14.09 -0.08
C VAL A 186 -16.83 13.91 -0.37
N PHE A 187 -16.04 13.56 0.65
CA PHE A 187 -14.59 13.32 0.48
C PHE A 187 -14.25 12.26 -0.57
N MET A 188 -15.18 11.35 -0.88
CA MET A 188 -15.08 10.42 -2.01
C MET A 188 -16.45 9.86 -2.44
N ALA A 189 -16.75 9.95 -3.73
CA ALA A 189 -17.99 9.44 -4.32
C ALA A 189 -18.10 7.92 -4.19
N ILE A 190 -19.34 7.41 -4.11
CA ILE A 190 -19.64 5.97 -4.08
C ILE A 190 -19.06 5.27 -5.32
N ARG A 191 -19.10 5.92 -6.48
CA ARG A 191 -18.50 5.43 -7.73
C ARG A 191 -17.01 5.08 -7.58
N THR A 192 -16.23 5.96 -6.95
CA THR A 192 -14.79 5.72 -6.74
C THR A 192 -14.58 4.52 -5.82
N LYS A 193 -15.39 4.37 -4.76
CA LYS A 193 -15.31 3.20 -3.87
C LYS A 193 -15.63 1.91 -4.61
N PHE A 194 -16.62 1.92 -5.49
CA PHE A 194 -16.98 0.76 -6.31
C PHE A 194 -15.86 0.39 -7.28
N LEU A 195 -15.32 1.36 -8.02
CA LEU A 195 -14.23 1.15 -8.99
C LEU A 195 -12.94 0.66 -8.32
N LEU A 196 -12.63 1.17 -7.13
CA LEU A 196 -11.51 0.64 -6.35
C LEU A 196 -11.78 -0.82 -5.93
N SER A 197 -12.97 -1.16 -5.49
CA SER A 197 -13.29 -2.56 -5.13
C SER A 197 -13.19 -3.52 -6.33
N THR A 198 -13.68 -3.12 -7.51
CA THR A 198 -13.60 -3.95 -8.73
C THR A 198 -12.17 -4.13 -9.20
N MET A 199 -11.35 -3.07 -9.18
CA MET A 199 -9.93 -3.17 -9.49
C MET A 199 -9.19 -4.11 -8.52
N LEU A 200 -9.47 -4.01 -7.21
CA LEU A 200 -8.80 -4.81 -6.18
C LEU A 200 -9.08 -6.31 -6.31
N ILE A 201 -10.33 -6.68 -6.61
CA ILE A 201 -10.77 -8.08 -6.66
C ILE A 201 -10.55 -8.71 -8.05
N GLY A 202 -10.69 -7.92 -9.12
CA GLY A 202 -10.60 -8.42 -10.49
C GLY A 202 -9.25 -8.12 -11.14
N THR A 203 -8.98 -6.84 -11.37
CA THR A 203 -7.89 -6.39 -12.26
C THR A 203 -6.50 -6.70 -11.71
N PHE A 204 -6.22 -6.38 -10.44
CA PHE A 204 -4.88 -6.56 -9.88
C PHE A 204 -4.40 -8.02 -9.78
N PRO A 205 -5.22 -8.98 -9.30
CA PRO A 205 -4.81 -10.39 -9.28
C PRO A 205 -4.44 -10.92 -10.67
N LEU A 206 -5.16 -10.50 -11.71
CA LEU A 206 -4.85 -10.89 -13.09
C LEU A 206 -3.50 -10.32 -13.55
N PHE A 207 -3.21 -9.04 -13.28
CA PHE A 207 -1.91 -8.45 -13.60
C PHE A 207 -0.75 -9.12 -12.85
N LEU A 208 -0.92 -9.39 -11.55
CA LEU A 208 0.10 -10.09 -10.76
C LEU A 208 0.33 -11.51 -11.27
N PHE A 209 -0.73 -12.23 -11.64
CA PHE A 209 -0.63 -13.56 -12.24
C PHE A 209 0.09 -13.51 -13.58
N SER A 210 -0.28 -12.61 -14.49
CA SER A 210 0.39 -12.45 -15.78
C SER A 210 1.87 -12.11 -15.62
N LEU A 211 2.22 -11.27 -14.64
CA LEU A 211 3.61 -10.93 -14.33
C LEU A 211 4.39 -12.16 -13.85
N ALA A 212 3.83 -12.92 -12.90
CA ALA A 212 4.46 -14.13 -12.39
C ALA A 212 4.67 -15.18 -13.49
N VAL A 213 3.71 -15.31 -14.41
CA VAL A 213 3.82 -16.22 -15.54
C VAL A 213 4.85 -15.72 -16.57
N GLN A 214 5.01 -14.41 -16.78
CA GLN A 214 6.09 -13.88 -17.63
C GLN A 214 7.46 -14.35 -17.18
N ILE A 215 7.72 -14.24 -15.88
CA ILE A 215 9.00 -14.65 -15.29
C ILE A 215 9.27 -16.14 -15.57
N ARG A 216 8.23 -16.97 -15.51
CA ARG A 216 8.35 -18.43 -15.68
C ARG A 216 8.39 -18.89 -17.14
N LEU A 217 7.76 -18.17 -18.06
CA LEU A 217 7.67 -18.55 -19.47
C LEU A 217 8.91 -18.19 -20.28
N GLU A 218 9.81 -17.35 -19.77
CA GLU A 218 11.03 -16.94 -20.49
C GLU A 218 11.99 -18.12 -20.79
N GLY A 219 11.81 -19.26 -20.12
CA GLY A 219 12.52 -20.52 -20.40
C GLY A 219 11.80 -21.52 -21.32
N LEU A 220 10.58 -21.22 -21.81
CA LEU A 220 9.76 -22.11 -22.65
C LEU A 220 9.74 -21.69 -24.12
N SER A 221 9.34 -22.61 -25.02
CA SER A 221 9.37 -22.38 -26.47
C SER A 221 8.59 -21.12 -26.89
N GLN A 222 9.15 -20.34 -27.81
CA GLN A 222 8.57 -19.05 -28.26
C GLN A 222 7.11 -19.15 -28.73
N ILE A 223 6.71 -20.30 -29.28
CA ILE A 223 5.36 -20.55 -29.77
C ILE A 223 4.34 -20.60 -28.61
N ILE A 224 4.69 -21.30 -27.52
CA ILE A 224 3.83 -21.41 -26.33
C ILE A 224 3.73 -20.04 -25.63
N ALA A 225 4.85 -19.31 -25.55
CA ALA A 225 4.87 -17.97 -24.99
C ALA A 225 3.97 -17.00 -25.76
N GLN A 226 4.05 -16.97 -27.10
CA GLN A 226 3.21 -16.08 -27.92
C GLN A 226 1.71 -16.37 -27.77
N GLN A 227 1.32 -17.65 -27.75
CA GLN A 227 -0.08 -18.04 -27.59
C GLN A 227 -0.61 -17.65 -26.19
N TYR A 228 0.19 -17.85 -25.14
CA TYR A 228 -0.18 -17.43 -23.79
C TYR A 228 -0.37 -15.91 -23.69
N TRP A 229 0.55 -15.11 -24.23
CA TRP A 229 0.48 -13.65 -24.16
C TRP A 229 -0.71 -13.06 -24.92
N GLY A 230 -1.09 -13.68 -26.04
CA GLY A 230 -2.32 -13.31 -26.76
C GLY A 230 -3.57 -13.46 -25.88
N TRP A 231 -3.70 -14.60 -25.20
CA TRP A 231 -4.84 -14.86 -24.30
C TRP A 231 -4.77 -14.05 -23.00
N ALA A 232 -3.60 -13.92 -22.39
CA ALA A 232 -3.40 -13.13 -21.17
C ALA A 232 -3.74 -11.65 -21.41
N GLY A 233 -3.28 -11.07 -22.53
CA GLY A 233 -3.62 -9.70 -22.91
C GLY A 233 -5.12 -9.51 -23.12
N PHE A 234 -5.79 -10.46 -23.78
CA PHE A 234 -7.24 -10.43 -23.97
C PHE A 234 -8.02 -10.50 -22.65
N ILE A 235 -7.64 -11.41 -21.74
CA ILE A 235 -8.26 -11.54 -20.42
C ILE A 235 -8.04 -10.29 -19.57
N LEU A 236 -6.84 -9.69 -19.63
CA LEU A 236 -6.54 -8.44 -18.95
C LEU A 236 -7.39 -7.28 -19.49
N LEU A 237 -7.54 -7.17 -20.81
CA LEU A 237 -8.39 -6.17 -21.44
C LEU A 237 -9.86 -6.30 -21.01
N LEU A 238 -10.38 -7.53 -20.97
CA LEU A 238 -11.73 -7.79 -20.46
C LEU A 238 -11.85 -7.43 -18.97
N GLY A 239 -10.86 -7.81 -18.16
CA GLY A 239 -10.84 -7.52 -16.73
C GLY A 239 -10.75 -6.01 -16.40
N VAL A 240 -9.98 -5.25 -17.18
CA VAL A 240 -9.93 -3.79 -17.08
C VAL A 240 -11.24 -3.18 -17.58
N GLY A 241 -11.74 -3.60 -18.74
CA GLY A 241 -12.96 -3.07 -19.34
C GLY A 241 -14.22 -3.32 -18.50
N PHE A 242 -14.26 -4.41 -17.74
CA PHE A 242 -15.36 -4.67 -16.79
C PHE A 242 -15.23 -3.84 -15.50
N ALA A 243 -14.02 -3.45 -15.11
CA ALA A 243 -13.76 -2.70 -13.89
C ALA A 243 -13.95 -1.18 -14.05
N THR A 244 -13.87 -0.66 -15.29
CA THR A 244 -14.01 0.76 -15.66
C THR A 244 -15.43 1.14 -16.09
#